data_AF-A0A918QJL7-F1
#
_entry.id   AF-A0A918QJL7-F1
#
_cell.length_a   1.000
_cell.length_b   1.000
_cell.length_c   1.000
_cell.angle_alpha   90.00
_cell.angle_beta   90.00
_cell.angle_gamma   90.00
#
_symmetry.space_group_name_H-M   'P 1'
#
loop_
_entity.id
_entity.type
_entity.pdbx_description
1 polymer ?
#
loop_
_entity_poly.entity_id
_entity_poly.type
_entity_poly.pdbx_seq_one_letter_code
_entity_poly.pdbx_strand_id
1 'polypeptide(L)'
;MTGLEVIFRDGELWLGMMPGSLKALDLRRDPRFAVHANPGADDSMDGGDVKLAGRAVEVTDEAEVARFGEAIGHPEAFCLFRAAVGEVVRTSVEGDRLVIRSWRPGGPLVTRDRD
;
A
#
# COMPACT_ATOMS: atom_id res chain seq x y z
N MET A 1 4.85 -14.10 -0.21
CA MET A 1 4.02 -12.88 -0.28
C MET A 1 2.65 -13.24 0.27
N THR A 2 2.01 -12.39 1.08
CA THR A 2 0.63 -12.64 1.58
C THR A 2 -0.29 -11.57 1.03
N GLY A 3 -1.54 -11.91 0.73
CA GLY A 3 -2.57 -10.91 0.38
C GLY A 3 -2.75 -9.86 1.47
N LEU A 4 -3.10 -8.65 1.04
CA LEU A 4 -3.40 -7.51 1.90
C LEU A 4 -4.51 -6.69 1.24
N GLU A 5 -5.52 -6.34 2.03
CA GLU A 5 -6.55 -5.41 1.58
C GLU A 5 -6.00 -3.99 1.65
N VAL A 6 -5.98 -3.32 0.50
CA VAL A 6 -5.45 -1.97 0.32
C VAL A 6 -6.50 -1.12 -0.36
N ILE A 7 -6.94 -0.04 0.31
CA ILE A 7 -8.05 0.79 -0.16
C ILE A 7 -7.61 2.24 -0.20
N PHE A 8 -7.85 2.91 -1.33
CA PHE A 8 -7.79 4.37 -1.40
C PHE A 8 -9.16 4.94 -1.09
N ARG A 9 -9.26 5.78 -0.06
CA ARG A 9 -10.52 6.42 0.32
C ARG A 9 -10.26 7.76 0.99
N ASP A 10 -11.05 8.76 0.62
CA ASP A 10 -11.03 10.10 1.21
C ASP A 10 -9.62 10.74 1.16
N GLY A 11 -8.88 10.47 0.09
CA GLY A 11 -7.51 10.98 -0.12
C GLY A 11 -6.42 10.23 0.66
N GLU A 12 -6.77 9.21 1.42
CA GLU A 12 -5.86 8.43 2.25
C GLU A 12 -5.73 6.99 1.72
N LEU A 13 -4.62 6.34 2.10
CA LEU A 13 -4.37 4.93 1.86
C LEU A 13 -4.65 4.15 3.15
N TRP A 14 -5.45 3.09 3.05
CA TRP A 14 -5.88 2.27 4.17
C TRP A 14 -5.44 0.82 3.99
N LEU A 15 -4.97 0.20 5.07
CA LEU A 15 -4.63 -1.22 5.12
C LEU A 15 -5.62 -1.92 6.05
N GLY A 16 -6.38 -2.86 5.49
CA GLY A 16 -7.29 -3.73 6.24
C GLY A 16 -6.64 -5.08 6.52
N MET A 17 -6.77 -5.57 7.75
CA MET A 17 -6.22 -6.86 8.14
C MET A 17 -7.15 -7.62 9.07
N MET A 18 -7.14 -8.95 8.95
CA MET A 18 -7.85 -9.80 9.92
C MET A 18 -7.28 -9.60 11.33
N PRO A 19 -8.14 -9.57 12.37
CA PRO A 19 -7.71 -9.51 13.76
C PRO A 19 -6.77 -10.66 14.10
N GLY A 20 -5.69 -10.37 14.84
CA GLY A 20 -4.69 -11.36 15.24
C GLY A 20 -3.77 -11.85 14.11
N SER A 21 -3.91 -11.34 12.88
CA SER A 21 -2.99 -11.71 11.79
C SER A 21 -1.56 -11.27 12.08
N LEU A 22 -0.59 -12.06 11.62
CA LEU A 22 0.85 -11.75 11.82
C LEU A 22 1.21 -10.38 11.27
N LYS A 23 0.65 -9.97 10.13
CA LYS A 23 0.84 -8.64 9.55
C LYS A 23 0.42 -7.51 10.50
N ALA A 24 -0.74 -7.65 11.16
CA ALA A 24 -1.22 -6.65 12.10
C ALA A 24 -0.35 -6.60 13.37
N LEU A 25 0.08 -7.77 13.87
CA LEU A 25 1.01 -7.86 14.99
C LEU A 25 2.38 -7.25 14.67
N ASP A 26 2.89 -7.47 13.45
CA ASP A 26 4.13 -6.90 12.96
C ASP A 26 4.03 -5.37 12.88
N LEU A 27 2.95 -4.81 12.31
CA LEU A 27 2.77 -3.35 12.22
C LEU A 27 2.61 -2.67 13.58
N ARG A 28 1.97 -3.33 14.55
CA ARG A 28 1.88 -2.84 15.93
C ARG A 28 3.26 -2.77 16.60
N ARG A 29 4.15 -3.70 16.25
CA ARG A 29 5.52 -3.74 16.77
C ARG A 29 6.45 -2.76 16.05
N ASP A 30 6.37 -2.71 14.73
CA ASP A 30 7.14 -1.84 13.87
C ASP A 30 6.22 -1.31 12.74
N PRO A 31 5.88 -0.02 12.73
CA PRO A 31 4.89 0.52 11.81
C PRO A 31 5.41 0.62 10.36
N ARG A 32 6.67 0.29 10.08
CA ARG A 32 7.21 0.36 8.72
C ARG A 32 6.60 -0.72 7.84
N PHE A 33 6.14 -0.34 6.65
CA PHE A 33 5.57 -1.28 5.69
C PHE A 33 6.14 -1.07 4.28
N ALA A 34 6.00 -2.12 3.46
CA ALA A 34 6.08 -2.05 2.00
C ALA A 34 4.97 -2.90 1.38
N VAL A 35 4.17 -2.31 0.50
CA VAL A 35 3.16 -3.00 -0.32
C VAL A 35 3.70 -3.09 -1.74
N HIS A 36 3.64 -4.29 -2.31
CA HIS A 36 3.97 -4.55 -3.71
C HIS A 36 2.69 -4.89 -4.47
N ALA A 37 2.48 -4.23 -5.60
CA ALA A 37 1.39 -4.52 -6.52
C ALA A 37 1.96 -4.63 -7.93
N ASN A 38 1.55 -5.68 -8.64
CA ASN A 38 1.66 -5.72 -10.10
C ASN A 38 0.28 -5.29 -10.64
N PRO A 39 0.10 -4.02 -11.04
CA PRO A 39 -1.17 -3.50 -11.53
C PRO A 39 -1.53 -3.98 -12.95
N GLY A 40 -0.67 -4.79 -13.59
CA GLY A 40 -0.96 -5.40 -14.90
C GLY A 40 -2.27 -6.20 -14.90
N ALA A 41 -2.85 -6.38 -16.09
CA ALA A 41 -4.10 -7.14 -16.26
C ALA A 41 -3.92 -8.65 -16.00
N ASP A 42 -2.68 -9.12 -16.01
CA ASP A 42 -2.25 -10.49 -15.83
C ASP A 42 -0.94 -10.55 -15.02
N ASP A 43 -0.28 -11.71 -15.01
CA ASP A 43 0.99 -11.93 -14.34
C ASP A 43 2.21 -11.43 -15.15
N SER A 44 1.98 -10.76 -16.29
CA SER A 44 3.05 -10.14 -17.06
C SER A 44 3.58 -8.88 -16.38
N MET A 45 4.68 -8.36 -16.91
CA MET A 45 5.27 -7.08 -16.47
C MET A 45 4.64 -5.88 -17.17
N ASP A 46 3.56 -6.08 -17.94
CA ASP A 46 2.90 -5.01 -18.68
C ASP A 46 2.33 -3.98 -17.70
N GLY A 47 2.75 -2.71 -17.86
CA GLY A 47 2.40 -1.65 -16.93
C GLY A 47 3.30 -1.54 -15.69
N GLY A 48 4.21 -2.50 -15.45
CA GLY A 48 5.28 -2.47 -14.46
C GLY A 48 4.84 -2.61 -12.99
N ASP A 49 5.76 -3.02 -12.12
CA ASP A 49 5.54 -3.19 -10.69
C ASP A 49 5.53 -1.86 -9.93
N VAL A 50 4.70 -1.78 -8.89
CA VAL A 50 4.65 -0.67 -7.94
C VAL A 50 4.95 -1.16 -6.53
N LYS A 51 5.86 -0.45 -5.86
CA LYS A 51 6.12 -0.56 -4.42
C LYS A 51 5.71 0.74 -3.72
N LEU A 52 4.82 0.64 -2.74
CA LEU A 52 4.48 1.72 -1.80
C LEU A 52 5.14 1.41 -0.47
N ALA A 53 5.89 2.35 0.11
CA ALA A 53 6.50 2.18 1.43
C ALA A 53 6.23 3.37 2.33
N GLY A 54 6.16 3.14 3.63
CA GLY A 54 5.80 4.18 4.58
C GLY A 54 5.64 3.68 6.01
N ARG A 55 4.77 4.37 6.76
CA ARG A 55 4.39 4.02 8.13
C ARG A 55 2.88 3.81 8.24
N ALA A 56 2.47 2.74 8.89
CA ALA A 56 1.09 2.43 9.19
C ALA A 56 0.75 2.87 10.61
N VAL A 57 -0.37 3.59 10.78
CA VAL A 57 -0.88 4.03 12.07
C VAL A 57 -2.20 3.31 12.31
N GLU A 58 -2.27 2.50 13.37
CA GLU A 58 -3.50 1.80 13.73
C GLU A 58 -4.59 2.79 14.14
N VAL A 59 -5.80 2.59 13.61
CA VAL A 59 -6.99 3.27 14.08
C VAL A 59 -7.57 2.46 15.23
N THR A 60 -7.54 3.03 16.42
CA THR A 60 -8.05 2.40 17.65
C THR A 60 -9.42 2.92 18.07
N ASP A 61 -9.93 3.96 17.43
CA ASP A 61 -11.29 4.46 17.66
C ASP A 61 -12.30 3.51 17.01
N GLU A 62 -13.04 2.77 17.83
CA GLU A 62 -14.04 1.79 17.38
C GLU A 62 -15.14 2.42 16.50
N ALA A 63 -15.52 3.68 16.76
CA ALA A 63 -16.52 4.38 15.96
C ALA A 63 -16.00 4.70 14.56
N GLU A 64 -14.71 5.02 14.44
CA GLU A 64 -14.07 5.24 13.15
C GLU A 64 -13.92 3.95 12.36
N VAL A 65 -13.52 2.85 13.02
CA VAL A 65 -13.43 1.52 12.38
C VAL A 65 -14.81 1.05 11.90
N ALA A 66 -15.85 1.18 12.73
CA ALA A 66 -17.22 0.82 12.37
C ALA A 66 -17.72 1.63 11.16
N ARG A 67 -17.53 2.96 11.18
CA ARG A 67 -17.88 3.83 10.05
C ARG A 67 -17.13 3.44 8.77
N PHE A 68 -15.86 3.10 8.87
CA PHE A 68 -15.09 2.63 7.72
C PHE A 68 -15.64 1.30 7.18
N GLY A 69 -15.91 0.34 8.07
CA GLY A 69 -16.48 -0.97 7.72
C GLY A 69 -17.83 -0.87 7.01
N GLU A 70 -18.75 -0.04 7.53
CA GLU A 70 -20.02 0.27 6.87
C GLU A 70 -19.79 0.86 5.47
N ALA A 71 -18.85 1.80 5.36
CA ALA A 71 -18.57 2.51 4.12
C ALA A 71 -17.94 1.65 3.03
N ILE A 72 -17.33 0.51 3.38
CA ILE A 72 -16.78 -0.48 2.44
C ILE A 72 -17.63 -1.75 2.35
N GLY A 73 -18.76 -1.82 3.05
CA GLY A 73 -19.65 -2.99 3.06
C GLY A 73 -19.02 -4.23 3.71
N HIS A 74 -18.14 -4.05 4.70
CA HIS A 74 -17.43 -5.13 5.39
C HIS A 74 -17.93 -5.26 6.85
N PRO A 75 -18.88 -6.18 7.12
CA PRO A 75 -19.54 -6.28 8.42
C PRO A 75 -18.72 -7.02 9.49
N GLU A 76 -17.64 -7.70 9.10
CA GLU A 76 -16.79 -8.46 10.01
C GLU A 76 -15.79 -7.55 10.74
N ALA A 77 -15.28 -8.00 11.88
CA ALA A 77 -14.27 -7.24 12.63
C ALA A 77 -12.90 -7.30 11.93
N PHE A 78 -12.21 -6.16 11.84
CA PHE A 78 -10.88 -6.03 11.25
C PHE A 78 -10.01 -5.04 12.02
N CYS A 79 -8.69 -5.14 11.82
CA CYS A 79 -7.75 -4.10 12.19
C CYS A 79 -7.59 -3.13 11.02
N LEU A 80 -7.72 -1.84 11.29
CA LEU A 80 -7.60 -0.78 10.31
C LEU A 80 -6.33 0.02 10.57
N PHE A 81 -5.54 0.26 9.52
CA PHE A 81 -4.37 1.12 9.60
C PHE A 81 -4.42 2.20 8.52
N ARG A 82 -4.18 3.45 8.91
CA ARG A 82 -3.93 4.54 7.97
C ARG A 82 -2.46 4.51 7.54
N ALA A 83 -2.19 4.47 6.25
CA ALA A 83 -0.86 4.39 5.70
C ALA A 83 -0.35 5.79 5.32
N ALA A 84 0.61 6.30 6.10
CA ALA A 84 1.41 7.46 5.72
C ALA A 84 2.47 7.03 4.71
N VAL A 85 2.20 7.27 3.42
CA VAL A 85 3.12 6.93 2.31
C VAL A 85 4.35 7.83 2.36
N GLY A 86 5.53 7.22 2.41
CA GLY A 86 6.82 7.92 2.40
C GLY A 86 7.60 7.76 1.09
N GLU A 87 7.34 6.70 0.33
CA GLU A 87 7.97 6.45 -0.97
C GLU A 87 7.02 5.65 -1.87
N VAL A 88 7.02 6.02 -3.15
CA VAL A 88 6.43 5.22 -4.23
C VAL A 88 7.52 4.95 -5.25
N VAL A 89 7.72 3.68 -5.59
CA VAL A 89 8.62 3.25 -6.66
C VAL A 89 7.81 2.48 -7.69
N ARG A 90 7.90 2.88 -8.96
CA ARG A 90 7.41 2.10 -10.09
C ARG A 90 8.60 1.63 -10.92
N THR A 91 8.65 0.34 -11.21
CA THR A 91 9.65 -0.30 -12.06
C THR A 91 8.94 -0.86 -13.29
N SER A 92 9.35 -0.44 -14.49
CA SER A 92 8.76 -0.91 -15.75
C SER A 92 9.83 -1.14 -16.80
N VAL A 93 9.51 -1.90 -17.84
CA VAL A 93 10.32 -2.00 -19.05
C VAL A 93 9.71 -1.07 -20.11
N GLU A 94 10.53 -0.20 -20.70
CA GLU A 94 10.13 0.70 -21.79
C GLU A 94 11.11 0.53 -22.95
N GLY A 95 10.67 -0.16 -24.01
CA GLY A 95 11.57 -0.60 -25.08
C GLY A 95 12.56 -1.65 -24.57
N ASP A 96 13.85 -1.39 -24.73
CA ASP A 96 14.97 -2.21 -24.25
C ASP A 96 15.51 -1.78 -22.88
N ARG A 97 14.86 -0.82 -22.21
CA ARG A 97 15.36 -0.19 -20.97
C ARG A 97 14.55 -0.56 -19.75
N LEU A 98 15.24 -0.72 -18.61
CA LEU A 98 14.61 -0.77 -17.30
C LEU A 98 14.44 0.66 -16.77
N VAL A 99 13.19 1.09 -16.58
CA VAL A 99 12.83 2.42 -16.10
C VAL A 99 12.34 2.35 -14.66
N ILE A 100 13.01 3.07 -13.76
CA ILE A 100 12.66 3.17 -12.34
C ILE A 100 12.23 4.61 -12.06
N ARG A 101 10.96 4.79 -11.70
CA ARG A 101 10.41 6.07 -11.25
C ARG A 101 10.21 6.03 -9.74
N SER A 102 10.72 7.01 -9.03
CA SER A 102 10.61 7.12 -7.59
C SER A 102 10.10 8.49 -7.17
N TRP A 103 9.17 8.50 -6.22
CA TRP A 103 8.58 9.71 -5.67
C TRP A 103 8.55 9.63 -4.14
N ARG A 104 8.68 10.78 -3.48
CA ARG A 104 8.52 10.95 -2.03
C ARG A 104 7.71 12.23 -1.77
N PRO A 105 6.92 12.29 -0.68
CA PRO A 105 6.22 13.51 -0.30
C PRO A 105 7.14 14.73 -0.26
N GLY A 106 6.69 15.84 -0.87
CA GLY A 106 7.44 17.09 -0.95
C GLY A 106 8.60 17.12 -1.96
N GLY A 107 8.88 16.00 -2.64
CA GLY A 107 9.90 15.91 -3.68
C GLY A 107 9.32 15.81 -5.10
N PRO A 108 10.13 16.12 -6.13
CA PRO A 108 9.76 15.84 -7.51
C PRO A 108 9.81 14.32 -7.77
N LEU A 109 9.16 13.91 -8.87
CA LEU A 109 9.36 12.59 -9.43
C LEU A 109 10.80 12.47 -9.96
N VAL A 110 11.49 11.39 -9.63
CA VAL A 110 12.83 11.07 -10.12
C VAL A 110 12.77 9.83 -10.99
N THR A 111 13.21 9.96 -12.24
CA THR A 111 13.32 8.85 -13.21
C THR A 111 14.78 8.43 -13.35
N ARG A 112 15.01 7.11 -13.41
CA ARG A 112 16.31 6.51 -13.68
C ARG A 112 16.14 5.37 -14.68
N ASP A 113 16.93 5.40 -15.73
CA ASP A 113 16.94 4.38 -16.76
C ASP A 113 18.22 3.54 -16.65
N ARG A 114 18.12 2.24 -16.90
CA ARG A 114 19.27 1.34 -17.00
C ARG A 114 19.19 0.57 -18.32
N ASP A 115 20.36 0.46 -18.97
CA ASP A 115 20.60 -0.44 -20.09
C ASP A 115 20.76 -1.89 -19.60
#